data_AF-A0A699JXC0-F1
#
_entry.id   AF-A0A699JXC0-F1
#
_cell.length_a   1.000
_cell.length_b   1.000
_cell.length_c   1.000
_cell.angle_alpha   90.00
_cell.angle_beta   90.00
_cell.angle_gamma   90.00
#
_symmetry.space_group_name_H-M   'P 1'
#
loop_
_entity.id
_entity.type
_entity.pdbx_description
1 polymer ?
#
loop_
_entity_poly.entity_id
_entity_poly.type
_entity_poly.pdbx_seq_one_letter_code
_entity_poly.pdbx_strand_id
1 'polypeptide(L)'
;MRNHILSLQSVKDYLGKYFAMKDLGEAAFILGIKIYRDRSKRLIIVGQNAYIDKTLKRYKMDNSKRGYIPMQEILDLNKTQGASIPKEVKRMQNVPYASVVGSIMYAVRCTRPDVSFAQNITRWF
;
A
#
# COMPACT_ATOMS: atom_id res chain seq x y z
N MET A 1 13.47 -1.46 30.80
CA MET A 1 12.33 -2.01 30.01
C MET A 1 12.60 -3.46 29.59
N ARG A 2 12.43 -4.44 30.50
CA ARG A 2 12.72 -5.88 30.23
C ARG A 2 11.50 -6.81 30.42
N ASN A 3 10.32 -6.27 30.73
CA ASN A 3 9.15 -7.03 31.19
C ASN A 3 8.19 -7.50 30.08
N HIS A 4 8.41 -7.14 28.80
CA HIS A 4 7.44 -7.43 27.71
C HIS A 4 7.69 -8.72 26.93
N ILE A 5 8.82 -9.41 27.13
CA ILE A 5 9.16 -10.61 26.36
C ILE A 5 8.31 -11.80 26.81
N LEU A 6 8.09 -11.95 28.13
CA LEU A 6 7.24 -12.98 28.69
C LEU A 6 5.77 -12.84 28.25
N SER A 7 5.27 -11.60 28.17
CA SER A 7 3.92 -11.33 27.66
C SER A 7 3.77 -11.59 26.15
N LEU A 8 4.84 -11.41 25.37
CA LEU A 8 4.79 -11.69 23.94
C LEU A 8 4.77 -13.20 23.68
N GLN A 9 5.56 -13.96 24.44
CA GLN A 9 5.61 -15.42 24.28
C GLN A 9 4.27 -16.07 24.63
N SER A 10 3.63 -15.65 25.73
CA SER A 10 2.31 -16.18 26.09
C SER A 10 1.24 -15.90 25.02
N VAL A 11 1.28 -14.73 24.39
CA VAL A 11 0.39 -14.40 23.26
C VAL A 11 0.69 -15.26 22.04
N LYS A 12 1.97 -15.48 21.71
CA LYS A 12 2.37 -16.38 20.63
C LYS A 12 1.89 -17.81 20.89
N ASP A 13 2.07 -18.33 22.10
CA ASP A 13 1.64 -19.67 22.45
C ASP A 13 0.12 -19.81 22.41
N TYR A 14 -0.61 -18.80 22.90
CA TYR A 14 -2.07 -18.77 22.84
C TYR A 14 -2.58 -18.78 21.40
N LEU A 15 -2.07 -17.88 20.54
CA LEU A 15 -2.48 -17.82 19.14
C LEU A 15 -2.04 -19.06 18.36
N GLY A 16 -0.90 -19.66 18.71
CA GLY A 16 -0.38 -20.87 18.08
C GLY A 16 -1.24 -22.11 18.30
N LYS A 17 -2.11 -22.11 19.32
CA LYS A 17 -3.11 -23.18 19.53
C LYS A 17 -4.24 -23.15 18.51
N TYR A 18 -4.57 -21.97 17.97
CA TYR A 18 -5.70 -21.76 17.07
C TYR A 18 -5.28 -21.51 15.63
N PHE A 19 -4.07 -21.01 15.41
CA PHE A 19 -3.57 -20.63 14.09
C PHE A 19 -2.20 -21.27 13.82
N ALA A 20 -2.04 -21.78 12.59
CA ALA A 20 -0.73 -22.22 12.10
C ALA A 20 0.20 -21.00 12.00
N MET A 21 1.10 -20.87 12.97
CA MET A 21 1.96 -19.70 13.13
C MET A 21 3.42 -20.11 13.18
N LYS A 22 4.28 -19.31 12.55
CA LYS A 22 5.72 -19.45 12.57
C LYS A 22 6.34 -18.17 13.12
N ASP A 23 7.21 -18.31 14.11
CA ASP A 23 8.01 -17.19 14.59
C ASP A 23 9.18 -16.95 13.64
N LEU A 24 9.24 -15.74 13.07
CA LEU A 24 10.30 -15.31 12.16
C LEU A 24 11.31 -14.39 12.85
N GLY A 25 11.21 -14.21 14.17
CA GLY A 25 12.10 -13.36 14.96
C GLY A 25 11.63 -11.90 14.98
N GLU A 26 12.56 -10.96 14.84
CA GLU A 26 12.23 -9.54 14.88
C GLU A 26 11.39 -9.12 13.66
N ALA A 27 10.37 -8.29 13.89
CA ALA A 27 9.42 -7.88 12.87
C ALA A 27 10.13 -7.07 11.76
N ALA A 28 10.33 -7.70 10.60
CA ALA A 28 10.89 -7.07 9.41
C ALA A 28 9.82 -6.57 8.43
N PHE A 29 8.63 -7.17 8.45
CA PHE A 29 7.51 -6.80 7.58
C PHE A 29 6.17 -6.87 8.30
N ILE A 30 5.30 -5.89 8.07
CA ILE A 30 3.91 -5.88 8.51
C ILE A 30 3.04 -5.42 7.34
N LEU A 31 2.17 -6.31 6.83
CA LEU A 31 1.20 -5.99 5.77
C LEU A 31 1.79 -5.28 4.53
N GLY A 32 3.03 -5.60 4.17
CA GLY A 32 3.73 -4.99 3.02
C GLY A 32 4.52 -3.72 3.35
N ILE A 33 4.52 -3.29 4.62
CA ILE A 33 5.44 -2.29 5.16
C ILE A 33 6.70 -3.01 5.64
N LYS A 34 7.84 -2.68 5.05
CA LYS A 34 9.17 -3.07 5.52
C LYS A 34 9.56 -2.20 6.71
N ILE A 35 10.02 -2.83 7.77
CA ILE A 35 10.47 -2.19 9.00
C ILE A 35 11.96 -2.46 9.15
N TYR A 36 12.73 -1.39 9.35
CA TYR A 36 14.12 -1.45 9.75
C TYR A 36 14.24 -0.77 11.11
N ARG A 37 14.78 -1.49 12.09
CA ARG A 37 14.91 -1.00 13.46
C ARG A 37 16.35 -1.12 13.92
N ASP A 38 16.94 0.02 14.26
CA ASP A 38 18.26 0.09 14.90
C ASP A 38 18.08 0.55 16.35
N ARG A 39 18.23 -0.38 17.29
CA ARG A 39 18.05 -0.10 18.72
C ARG A 39 19.22 0.69 19.31
N SER A 40 20.41 0.56 18.75
CA SER A 40 21.60 1.29 19.20
C SER A 40 21.45 2.78 18.92
N LYS A 41 20.95 3.11 17.73
CA LYS A 41 20.66 4.48 17.28
C LYS A 41 19.25 4.95 17.64
N ARG A 42 18.44 4.10 18.26
CA ARG A 42 17.01 4.34 18.55
C ARG A 42 16.20 4.78 17.31
N LEU A 43 16.52 4.24 16.15
CA LEU A 43 15.93 4.58 14.86
C LEU A 43 14.94 3.50 14.41
N ILE A 44 13.81 3.93 13.87
CA ILE A 44 12.88 3.07 13.12
C ILE A 44 12.66 3.72 11.75
N ILE A 45 12.94 2.97 10.70
CA ILE A 45 12.67 3.34 9.31
C ILE A 45 11.57 2.41 8.82
N VAL A 46 10.55 2.97 8.19
CA VAL A 46 9.47 2.22 7.54
C VAL A 46 9.46 2.56 6.05
N GLY A 47 9.18 1.56 5.22
CA GLY A 47 9.09 1.74 3.77
C GLY A 47 8.12 0.75 3.15
N GLN A 48 7.50 1.11 2.04
CA GLN A 48 6.40 0.32 1.46
C GLN A 48 6.63 -0.03 -0.02
N ASN A 49 7.88 0.02 -0.47
CA ASN A 49 8.28 -0.16 -1.86
C ASN A 49 7.75 -1.49 -2.43
N ALA A 50 7.89 -2.59 -1.70
CA ALA A 50 7.42 -3.91 -2.14
C ALA A 50 5.90 -3.97 -2.35
N TYR A 51 5.13 -3.25 -1.52
CA TYR A 51 3.67 -3.14 -1.71
C TYR A 51 3.33 -2.32 -2.94
N ILE A 52 4.01 -1.20 -3.17
CA ILE A 52 3.80 -0.33 -4.34
C ILE A 52 4.11 -1.12 -5.61
N ASP A 53 5.25 -1.80 -5.66
CA ASP A 53 5.65 -2.62 -6.81
C ASP A 53 4.63 -3.75 -7.07
N LYS A 54 4.16 -4.41 -6.01
CA LYS A 54 3.12 -5.45 -6.11
C LYS A 54 1.80 -4.88 -6.65
N THR A 55 1.44 -3.68 -6.20
CA THR A 55 0.21 -2.99 -6.61
C THR A 55 0.29 -2.57 -8.08
N LEU A 56 1.41 -2.02 -8.52
CA LEU A 56 1.65 -1.66 -9.93
C LEU A 56 1.58 -2.90 -10.84
N LYS A 57 2.24 -4.00 -10.47
CA LYS A 57 2.16 -5.26 -11.23
C LYS A 57 0.74 -5.82 -11.28
N ARG A 58 0.00 -5.79 -10.16
CA ARG A 58 -1.39 -6.28 -10.08
C ARG A 58 -2.31 -5.59 -11.09
N TYR A 59 -2.14 -4.29 -11.29
CA TYR A 59 -2.96 -3.50 -12.20
C TYR A 59 -2.31 -3.25 -13.57
N LYS A 60 -1.23 -3.97 -13.90
CA LYS A 60 -0.50 -3.87 -15.19
C LYS A 60 0.04 -2.46 -15.47
N MET A 61 0.53 -1.79 -14.42
CA MET A 61 1.09 -0.43 -14.45
C MET A 61 2.59 -0.41 -14.14
N ASP A 62 3.27 -1.55 -14.11
CA ASP A 62 4.70 -1.69 -13.80
C ASP A 62 5.63 -0.96 -14.79
N ASN A 63 5.18 -0.76 -16.04
CA ASN A 63 5.91 0.00 -17.07
C ASN A 63 5.46 1.46 -17.18
N SER A 64 4.70 1.97 -16.21
CA SER A 64 4.27 3.37 -16.21
C SER A 64 5.44 4.32 -16.02
N LYS A 65 5.38 5.50 -16.63
CA LYS A 65 6.38 6.55 -16.44
C LYS A 65 6.40 6.99 -14.97
N ARG A 66 7.59 7.12 -14.40
CA ARG A 66 7.76 7.67 -13.05
C ARG A 66 7.62 9.19 -13.11
N GLY A 67 6.75 9.74 -12.27
CA GLY A 67 6.63 11.18 -12.05
C GLY A 67 7.45 11.60 -10.83
N TYR A 68 7.97 12.82 -10.86
CA TYR A 68 8.59 13.47 -9.69
C TYR A 68 7.53 14.04 -8.74
N ILE A 69 6.36 14.38 -9.28
CA ILE A 69 5.22 14.89 -8.52
C ILE A 69 4.11 13.81 -8.45
N PRO A 70 3.38 13.71 -7.33
CA PRO A 70 2.31 12.71 -7.16
C PRO A 70 1.16 12.84 -8.17
N MET A 71 0.91 14.06 -8.66
CA MET A 71 -0.11 14.39 -9.67
C MET A 71 0.28 15.70 -10.37
N GLN A 72 -0.23 15.91 -11.59
CA GLN A 72 -0.06 17.17 -12.33
C GLN A 72 -0.80 18.33 -11.64
N GLU A 73 -0.20 19.52 -11.61
CA GLU A 73 -0.74 20.69 -10.89
C GLU A 73 -2.07 21.20 -11.46
N ILE A 74 -2.25 21.14 -12.78
CA ILE A 74 -3.48 21.53 -13.47
C ILE A 74 -4.04 20.27 -14.12
N LEU A 75 -5.06 19.68 -13.48
CA LEU A 75 -5.77 18.51 -13.99
C LEU A 75 -7.25 18.83 -14.13
N ASP A 76 -7.63 19.28 -15.33
CA ASP A 76 -9.03 19.48 -15.68
C ASP A 76 -9.63 18.14 -16.13
N LEU A 77 -10.38 17.52 -15.22
CA LEU A 77 -11.15 16.31 -15.49
C LEU A 77 -12.52 16.67 -16.04
N ASN A 78 -12.83 16.21 -17.25
CA ASN A 78 -14.14 16.39 -17.88
C ASN A 78 -14.80 15.04 -18.20
N LYS A 79 -16.12 15.04 -18.38
CA LYS A 79 -16.86 13.80 -18.71
C LYS A 79 -16.48 13.25 -20.10
N THR A 80 -15.94 14.09 -20.98
CA THR A 80 -15.52 13.69 -22.34
C THR A 80 -14.21 12.92 -22.37
N GLN A 81 -13.41 12.94 -21.28
CA GLN A 81 -12.24 12.07 -21.09
C GLN A 81 -12.60 10.64 -20.66
N GLY A 82 -13.88 10.34 -20.44
CA GLY A 82 -14.35 8.98 -20.21
C GLY A 82 -14.14 8.08 -21.44
N ALA A 83 -14.10 6.76 -21.24
CA ALA A 83 -13.98 5.81 -22.33
C ALA A 83 -15.12 5.99 -23.34
N SER A 84 -14.76 6.48 -24.53
CA SER A 84 -15.71 6.76 -25.60
C SER A 84 -15.69 5.66 -26.68
N ILE A 85 -14.57 4.93 -26.77
CA ILE A 85 -14.37 3.86 -27.76
C ILE A 85 -14.78 2.51 -27.16
N PRO A 86 -15.49 1.62 -27.88
CA PRO A 86 -15.90 0.31 -27.36
C PRO A 86 -14.75 -0.54 -26.79
N LYS A 87 -13.55 -0.42 -27.39
CA LYS A 87 -12.31 -1.06 -26.92
C LYS A 87 -11.89 -0.57 -25.53
N GLU A 88 -12.03 0.73 -25.25
CA GLU A 88 -11.67 1.32 -23.96
C GLU A 88 -12.69 0.97 -22.88
N VAL A 89 -13.98 1.00 -23.23
CA VAL A 89 -15.06 0.59 -22.31
C VAL A 89 -14.84 -0.86 -21.88
N LYS A 90 -14.59 -1.77 -22.83
CA LYS A 90 -14.27 -3.18 -22.53
C LYS A 90 -12.99 -3.33 -21.71
N ARG A 91 -12.00 -2.45 -21.88
CA ARG A 91 -10.78 -2.44 -21.05
C ARG A 91 -11.10 -2.01 -19.62
N MET A 92 -11.84 -0.90 -19.44
CA MET A 92 -12.16 -0.34 -18.12
C MET A 92 -13.11 -1.23 -17.32
N GLN A 93 -14.04 -1.94 -17.96
CA GLN A 93 -14.89 -2.94 -17.32
C GLN A 93 -14.11 -4.03 -16.58
N ASN A 94 -12.89 -4.35 -17.03
CA ASN A 94 -12.04 -5.37 -16.41
C ASN A 94 -11.15 -4.82 -15.29
N VAL A 95 -11.15 -3.51 -15.03
CA VAL A 95 -10.33 -2.89 -13.99
C VAL A 95 -11.18 -2.67 -12.73
N PRO A 96 -10.87 -3.33 -11.60
CA PRO A 96 -11.66 -3.18 -10.38
C PRO A 96 -11.33 -1.86 -9.70
N TYR A 97 -12.01 -0.79 -10.10
CA TYR A 97 -11.76 0.58 -9.65
C TYR A 97 -11.69 0.74 -8.13
N ALA A 98 -12.71 0.25 -7.41
CA ALA A 98 -12.75 0.30 -5.95
C ALA A 98 -11.54 -0.40 -5.29
N SER A 99 -11.03 -1.47 -5.90
CA SER A 99 -9.85 -2.18 -5.41
C SER A 99 -8.57 -1.37 -5.62
N VAL A 100 -8.46 -0.67 -6.76
CA VAL A 100 -7.33 0.24 -7.05
C VAL A 100 -7.31 1.40 -6.04
N VAL A 101 -8.46 2.08 -5.87
CA VAL A 101 -8.59 3.20 -4.92
C VAL A 101 -8.24 2.74 -3.51
N GLY A 102 -8.76 1.59 -3.06
CA GLY A 102 -8.44 1.03 -1.75
C GLY A 102 -6.95 0.69 -1.59
N SER A 103 -6.28 0.25 -2.67
CA SER A 103 -4.84 -0.03 -2.64
C SER A 103 -4.01 1.24 -2.49
N ILE A 104 -4.40 2.32 -3.19
CA ILE A 104 -3.76 3.63 -3.07
C ILE A 104 -4.00 4.21 -1.67
N MET A 105 -5.22 4.10 -1.15
CA MET A 105 -5.55 4.54 0.21
C MET A 105 -4.66 3.90 1.26
N TYR A 106 -4.37 2.59 1.14
CA TYR A 106 -3.47 1.91 2.08
C TYR A 106 -2.05 2.49 2.02
N ALA A 107 -1.52 2.77 0.82
CA ALA A 107 -0.22 3.41 0.67
C ALA A 107 -0.17 4.81 1.33
N VAL A 108 -1.23 5.61 1.11
CA VAL A 108 -1.37 6.95 1.70
C VAL A 108 -1.38 6.93 3.21
N ARG A 109 -2.12 5.99 3.81
CA ARG A 109 -2.28 5.88 5.27
C ARG A 109 -1.03 5.39 5.99
N CYS A 110 -0.16 4.66 5.31
CA CYS A 110 0.99 4.02 5.94
C CYS A 110 2.29 4.82 5.79
N THR A 111 2.70 5.14 4.55
CA THR A 111 4.03 5.71 4.30
C THR A 111 4.08 6.80 3.22
N ARG A 112 3.01 6.99 2.43
CA ARG A 112 2.98 7.91 1.28
C ARG A 112 1.89 8.98 1.38
N PRO A 113 1.90 9.83 2.42
CA PRO A 113 0.90 10.89 2.60
C PRO A 113 0.92 11.93 1.47
N ASP A 114 2.05 12.04 0.75
CA ASP A 114 2.23 12.90 -0.42
C ASP A 114 1.28 12.56 -1.58
N VAL A 115 0.77 11.33 -1.66
CA VAL A 115 -0.19 10.89 -2.70
C VAL A 115 -1.66 11.13 -2.29
N SER A 116 -1.90 11.66 -1.08
CA SER A 116 -3.27 11.85 -0.53
C SER A 116 -4.17 12.70 -1.43
N PHE A 117 -3.64 13.79 -1.99
CA PHE A 117 -4.40 14.65 -2.91
C PHE A 117 -4.86 13.90 -4.15
N ALA A 118 -3.95 13.15 -4.78
CA ALA A 118 -4.26 12.34 -5.95
C ALA A 118 -5.35 11.30 -5.65
N GLN A 119 -5.25 10.63 -4.51
CA GLN A 119 -6.24 9.66 -4.06
C GLN A 119 -7.61 10.29 -3.84
N ASN A 120 -7.68 11.50 -3.28
CA ASN A 120 -8.94 12.19 -3.04
C ASN A 120 -9.67 12.53 -4.34
N ILE A 121 -8.95 12.94 -5.40
CA ILE A 121 -9.55 13.21 -6.71
C ILE A 121 -10.15 11.93 -7.30
N THR A 122 -9.45 10.79 -7.17
CA THR A 122 -9.98 9.48 -7.58
C THR A 122 -11.14 8.97 -6.72
N ARG A 123 -11.58 9.69 -5.69
CA ARG A 123 -12.78 9.30 -4.91
C ARG A 123 -14.07 9.78 -5.55
N TRP A 124 -14.01 10.84 -6.36
CA TRP A 124 -15.20 11.57 -6.85
C TRP A 124 -15.76 11.04 -8.19
N PHE A 125 -15.20 9.95 -8.69
CA PHE A 125 -15.62 9.23 -9.90
C PHE A 125 -15.82 7.76 -9.54
#